data_AF-A0A5C0ZDW4-F1
#
_entry.id   AF-A0A5C0ZDW4-F1
#
_cell.length_a   1.000
_cell.length_b   1.000
_cell.length_c   1.000
_cell.angle_alpha   90.00
_cell.angle_beta   90.00
_cell.angle_gamma   90.00
#
_symmetry.space_group_name_H-M   'P 1'
#
loop_
_entity.id
_entity.type
_entity.pdbx_description
1 polymer ?
#
loop_
_entity_poly.entity_id
_entity_poly.type
_entity_poly.pdbx_seq_one_letter_code
_entity_poly.pdbx_strand_id
1 'polypeptide(L)'
;MEESIFRQRVDELRSSSKPYRQLTSLLKEEHVVYRNKSANAVTRMRGYVLYSFFLKGLPDSALIFVYEELSSSREAYLVAAASLALRKAEKKRPVMADYLLKALQNVKFFDNYFSFDHYYQQWPLDNKTTAVAEILSTMKWLGAYAKTCLPTLRTLAANGDNKLSLKVVTAIGETIKIIENDNTPIEDCCGDIPSFLGADLNLSLSKKRGVRMFREIVLENQDGRQAHLHDFTDGRPTLVAFFYTRCDNPLKCSLTITNLAAIQRQLMKESWGQSVALLAISYDSFYDLSYRIKNYGVSRGVVFNKNMQMFRAVPDINLVKDYFKLGVNYTGEAVNRHVIELYILDKNGRIVKGFQRGEMDNTNIIGHLRSMALSADNAGARWLSTVKDGFKGVTSVLVPLFIMLLPKCPFCFAAYLSMFGIAGMQFMPYVRFIFPLLVVAMAINMFALYRMGVQRNSFFPLYLCVVGSAIVVTFGYFMPTKLALIIGLTLLFLSAVLNALPHHVYLKLKSRIG
;
A
#
# COMPACT_ATOMS: atom_id res chain seq x y z
N MET A 1 -16.73 -10.66 27.39
CA MET A 1 -15.87 -10.97 28.55
C MET A 1 -16.13 -9.93 29.61
N GLU A 2 -16.40 -10.34 30.85
CA GLU A 2 -16.55 -9.42 31.99
C GLU A 2 -15.22 -8.76 32.35
N GLU A 3 -15.26 -7.55 32.90
CA GLU A 3 -14.04 -6.82 33.30
C GLU A 3 -13.25 -7.56 34.38
N SER A 4 -13.93 -8.27 35.29
CA SER A 4 -13.29 -9.11 36.33
C SER A 4 -12.45 -10.23 35.73
N ILE A 5 -13.00 -10.96 34.75
CA ILE A 5 -12.31 -12.03 34.03
C ILE A 5 -11.14 -11.46 33.23
N PHE A 6 -11.33 -10.31 32.58
CA PHE A 6 -10.25 -9.63 31.86
C PHE A 6 -9.10 -9.24 32.80
N ARG A 7 -9.41 -8.65 33.95
CA ARG A 7 -8.42 -8.30 34.98
C ARG A 7 -7.63 -9.53 35.42
N GLN A 8 -8.32 -10.60 35.82
CA GLN A 8 -7.66 -11.85 36.23
C GLN A 8 -6.74 -12.36 35.12
N ARG A 9 -7.20 -12.32 33.86
CA ARG A 9 -6.38 -12.73 32.73
C ARG A 9 -5.13 -11.87 32.60
N VAL A 10 -5.22 -10.55 32.73
CA VAL A 10 -4.06 -9.66 32.68
C VAL A 10 -3.08 -9.96 33.83
N ASP A 11 -3.58 -10.25 35.03
CA ASP A 11 -2.77 -10.62 36.20
C ASP A 11 -2.02 -11.95 36.01
N GLU A 12 -2.68 -12.96 35.43
CA GLU A 12 -2.04 -14.21 35.02
C GLU A 12 -0.94 -13.97 33.99
N LEU A 13 -1.22 -13.13 32.98
CA LEU A 13 -0.24 -12.80 31.95
C LEU A 13 0.99 -12.13 32.55
N ARG A 14 0.82 -11.16 33.46
CA ARG A 14 1.93 -10.51 34.17
C ARG A 14 2.80 -11.50 34.92
N SER A 15 2.23 -12.57 35.43
CA SER A 15 2.94 -13.60 36.21
C SER A 15 3.60 -14.67 35.33
N SER A 16 3.28 -14.70 34.03
CA SER A 16 3.87 -15.65 33.08
C SER A 16 5.31 -15.31 32.69
N SER A 17 6.04 -16.30 32.17
CA SER A 17 7.42 -16.16 31.72
C SER A 17 7.58 -15.43 30.37
N LYS A 18 6.50 -15.33 29.57
CA LYS A 18 6.51 -14.68 28.24
C LYS A 18 5.28 -13.80 28.03
N PRO A 19 5.13 -12.71 28.83
CA PRO A 19 3.90 -11.93 28.89
C PRO A 19 3.65 -11.06 27.64
N TYR A 20 4.73 -10.62 26.99
CA TYR A 20 4.71 -9.49 26.07
C TYR A 20 3.79 -9.64 24.87
N ARG A 21 3.88 -10.75 24.13
CA ARG A 21 3.08 -10.96 22.91
C ARG A 21 1.58 -10.90 23.21
N GLN A 22 1.15 -11.50 24.31
CA GLN A 22 -0.26 -11.57 24.68
C GLN A 22 -0.74 -10.23 25.24
N LEU A 23 0.04 -9.57 26.12
CA LEU A 23 -0.29 -8.22 26.59
C LEU A 23 -0.38 -7.21 25.44
N THR A 24 0.58 -7.21 24.51
CA THR A 24 0.55 -6.32 23.34
C THR A 24 -0.66 -6.59 22.46
N SER A 25 -1.09 -7.85 22.31
CA SER A 25 -2.30 -8.17 21.53
C SER A 25 -3.58 -7.58 22.14
N LEU A 26 -3.63 -7.44 23.46
CA LEU A 26 -4.77 -6.82 24.15
C LEU A 26 -4.83 -5.30 23.89
N LEU A 27 -3.76 -4.65 23.45
CA LEU A 27 -3.79 -3.22 23.10
C LEU A 27 -4.36 -2.93 21.70
N LYS A 28 -4.81 -3.93 20.95
CA LYS A 28 -5.45 -3.73 19.64
C LYS A 28 -6.93 -3.36 19.80
N GLU A 29 -7.38 -2.30 19.15
CA GLU A 29 -8.75 -1.76 19.23
C GLU A 29 -9.77 -2.79 18.72
N GLU A 30 -9.44 -3.51 17.66
CA GLU A 30 -10.27 -4.56 17.07
C GLU A 30 -10.35 -5.83 17.93
N HIS A 31 -9.63 -5.90 19.05
CA HIS A 31 -9.62 -7.08 19.91
C HIS A 31 -11.02 -7.39 20.46
N VAL A 32 -11.41 -8.66 20.39
CA VAL A 32 -12.76 -9.13 20.73
C VAL A 32 -13.20 -8.81 22.17
N VAL A 33 -12.24 -8.64 23.08
CA VAL A 33 -12.50 -8.29 24.50
C VAL A 33 -13.19 -6.94 24.66
N TYR A 34 -13.04 -6.03 23.70
CA TYR A 34 -13.63 -4.69 23.72
C TYR A 34 -15.01 -4.62 23.07
N ARG A 35 -15.47 -5.72 22.46
CA ARG A 35 -16.76 -5.76 21.78
C ARG A 35 -17.90 -5.43 22.76
N ASN A 36 -18.76 -4.49 22.39
CA ASN A 36 -19.89 -4.03 23.21
C ASN A 36 -19.50 -3.50 24.60
N LYS A 37 -18.28 -2.98 24.77
CA LYS A 37 -17.86 -2.30 25.99
C LYS A 37 -18.08 -0.81 25.89
N SER A 38 -18.37 -0.13 26.99
CA SER A 38 -18.39 1.34 26.99
C SER A 38 -16.98 1.90 26.78
N ALA A 39 -16.87 3.14 26.31
CA ALA A 39 -15.58 3.83 26.17
C ALA A 39 -14.81 3.83 27.50
N ASN A 40 -15.48 4.10 28.62
CA ASN A 40 -14.88 4.08 29.96
C ASN A 40 -14.33 2.71 30.36
N ALA A 41 -15.03 1.63 30.02
CA ALA A 41 -14.54 0.27 30.28
C ALA A 41 -13.30 -0.03 29.44
N VAL A 42 -13.30 0.33 28.14
CA VAL A 42 -12.13 0.15 27.28
C VAL A 42 -10.94 0.99 27.77
N THR A 43 -11.16 2.22 28.22
CA THR A 43 -10.13 3.09 28.82
C THR A 43 -9.48 2.44 30.04
N ARG A 44 -10.28 1.90 30.97
CA ARG A 44 -9.76 1.17 32.14
C ARG A 44 -8.98 -0.08 31.73
N MET A 45 -9.58 -0.93 30.89
CA MET A 45 -8.98 -2.18 30.44
C MET A 45 -7.61 -1.95 29.78
N ARG A 46 -7.53 -0.97 28.87
CA ARG A 46 -6.28 -0.62 28.18
C ARG A 46 -5.25 0.00 29.11
N GLY A 47 -5.66 0.93 29.99
CA GLY A 47 -4.75 1.54 30.95
C GLY A 47 -4.17 0.51 31.92
N TYR A 48 -4.96 -0.49 32.30
CA TYR A 48 -4.48 -1.62 33.09
C TYR A 48 -3.45 -2.48 32.36
N VAL A 49 -3.64 -2.72 31.05
CA VAL A 49 -2.64 -3.42 30.22
C VAL A 49 -1.38 -2.57 30.08
N LEU A 50 -1.48 -1.27 29.80
CA LEU A 50 -0.33 -0.35 29.71
C LEU A 50 0.48 -0.33 31.01
N TYR A 51 -0.20 -0.20 32.15
CA TYR A 51 0.44 -0.25 33.46
C TYR A 51 1.17 -1.59 33.72
N SER A 52 0.72 -2.69 33.12
CA SER A 52 1.42 -3.98 33.19
C SER A 52 2.83 -3.92 32.61
N PHE A 53 3.06 -3.11 31.56
CA PHE A 53 4.39 -2.91 30.99
C PHE A 53 5.29 -2.08 31.91
N PHE A 54 4.74 -1.18 32.74
CA PHE A 54 5.51 -0.52 33.78
C PHE A 54 6.00 -1.51 34.86
N LEU A 55 5.21 -2.54 35.18
CA LEU A 55 5.60 -3.55 36.17
C LEU A 55 6.60 -4.57 35.63
N LYS A 56 6.57 -4.86 34.32
CA LYS A 56 7.31 -6.00 33.74
C LYS A 56 8.46 -5.63 32.80
N GLY A 57 8.40 -4.46 32.18
CA GLY A 57 9.24 -4.13 31.03
C GLY A 57 8.36 -3.75 29.83
N LEU A 58 8.82 -2.79 29.03
CA LEU A 58 8.15 -2.39 27.80
C LEU A 58 8.97 -2.85 26.58
N PRO A 59 8.52 -3.88 25.85
CA PRO A 59 9.19 -4.34 24.65
C PRO A 59 9.00 -3.35 23.49
N ASP A 60 9.94 -3.29 22.55
CA ASP A 60 9.85 -2.42 21.36
C ASP A 60 8.55 -2.64 20.55
N SER A 61 8.03 -3.88 20.51
CA SER A 61 6.76 -4.20 19.82
C SER A 61 5.53 -3.50 20.41
N ALA A 62 5.61 -3.00 21.65
CA ALA A 62 4.53 -2.31 22.33
C ALA A 62 4.65 -0.77 22.27
N LEU A 63 5.81 -0.23 21.86
CA LEU A 63 6.06 1.21 21.80
C LEU A 63 5.05 1.96 20.94
N ILE A 64 4.61 1.36 19.83
CA ILE A 64 3.61 1.96 18.93
C ILE A 64 2.31 2.33 19.66
N PHE A 65 1.85 1.49 20.59
CA PHE A 65 0.62 1.74 21.35
C PHE A 65 0.84 2.82 22.40
N VAL A 66 2.03 2.85 23.01
CA VAL A 66 2.41 3.91 23.96
C VAL A 66 2.46 5.26 23.26
N TYR A 67 3.10 5.35 22.09
CA TYR A 67 3.17 6.58 21.31
C TYR A 67 1.79 7.03 20.79
N GLU A 68 0.90 6.12 20.44
CA GLU A 68 -0.47 6.48 20.07
C GLU A 68 -1.21 7.16 21.23
N GLU A 69 -1.14 6.59 22.44
CA GLU A 69 -1.81 7.16 23.60
C GLU A 69 -1.18 8.51 23.99
N LEU A 70 0.14 8.65 23.89
CA LEU A 70 0.82 9.93 24.17
C LEU A 70 0.53 11.02 23.12
N SER A 71 0.37 10.65 21.85
CA SER A 71 0.15 11.63 20.77
C SER A 71 -1.30 12.11 20.64
N SER A 72 -2.27 11.21 20.85
CA SER A 72 -3.67 11.48 20.49
C SER A 72 -4.67 11.35 21.63
N SER A 73 -4.30 10.77 22.78
CA SER A 73 -5.23 10.59 23.89
C SER A 73 -5.41 11.87 24.71
N ARG A 74 -6.62 12.04 25.25
CA ARG A 74 -6.98 13.08 26.22
C ARG A 74 -7.42 12.48 27.56
N GLU A 75 -7.33 11.15 27.68
CA GLU A 75 -7.71 10.40 28.87
C GLU A 75 -6.52 10.34 29.84
N ALA A 76 -6.62 11.05 30.97
CA ALA A 76 -5.53 11.17 31.93
C ALA A 76 -4.99 9.81 32.41
N TYR A 77 -5.88 8.84 32.65
CA TYR A 77 -5.52 7.49 33.08
C TYR A 77 -4.65 6.74 32.03
N LEU A 78 -5.02 6.82 30.74
CA LEU A 78 -4.27 6.16 29.66
C LEU A 78 -2.93 6.83 29.43
N VAL A 79 -2.90 8.16 29.45
CA VAL A 79 -1.67 8.94 29.25
C VAL A 79 -0.68 8.67 30.38
N ALA A 80 -1.13 8.66 31.63
CA ALA A 80 -0.27 8.30 32.76
C ALA A 80 0.26 6.87 32.66
N ALA A 81 -0.61 5.90 32.33
CA ALA A 81 -0.19 4.51 32.17
C ALA A 81 0.84 4.35 31.05
N ALA A 82 0.67 5.07 29.94
CA ALA A 82 1.61 5.12 28.82
C ALA A 82 2.95 5.76 29.22
N SER A 83 2.93 6.88 29.94
CA SER A 83 4.15 7.53 30.47
C SER A 83 4.90 6.62 31.44
N LEU A 84 4.19 5.96 32.36
CA LEU A 84 4.75 4.93 33.26
C LEU A 84 5.39 3.80 32.45
N ALA A 85 4.67 3.20 31.50
CA ALA A 85 5.20 2.13 30.67
C ALA A 85 6.49 2.55 29.93
N LEU A 86 6.54 3.78 29.41
CA LEU A 86 7.68 4.29 28.66
C LEU A 86 8.99 4.32 29.46
N ARG A 87 8.92 4.52 30.80
CA ARG A 87 10.11 4.43 31.69
C ARG A 87 10.74 3.05 31.75
N LYS A 88 10.06 2.03 31.23
CA LYS A 88 10.53 0.65 31.15
C LYS A 88 10.89 0.22 29.73
N ALA A 89 10.99 1.17 28.78
CA ALA A 89 11.52 0.89 27.46
C ALA A 89 12.99 0.42 27.56
N GLU A 90 13.38 -0.50 26.69
CA GLU A 90 14.75 -1.04 26.64
C GLU A 90 15.80 0.03 26.37
N LYS A 91 15.44 1.06 25.58
CA LYS A 91 16.33 2.16 25.20
C LYS A 91 15.61 3.50 25.30
N LYS A 92 16.30 4.51 25.83
CA LYS A 92 15.87 5.92 25.75
C LYS A 92 16.07 6.41 24.31
N ARG A 93 15.12 7.19 23.80
CA ARG A 93 15.18 7.79 22.45
C ARG A 93 14.71 9.25 22.51
N PRO A 94 15.34 10.19 21.79
CA PRO A 94 14.93 11.60 21.85
C PRO A 94 13.45 11.82 21.46
N VAL A 95 12.94 11.06 20.49
CA VAL A 95 11.52 11.13 20.06
C VAL A 95 10.52 10.88 21.19
N MET A 96 10.92 10.15 22.23
CA MET A 96 10.06 9.91 23.39
C MET A 96 9.67 11.23 24.06
N ALA A 97 10.59 12.18 24.10
CA ALA A 97 10.37 13.50 24.67
C ALA A 97 9.31 14.27 23.88
N ASP A 98 9.34 14.19 22.54
CA ASP A 98 8.35 14.86 21.68
C ASP A 98 6.94 14.32 21.90
N TYR A 99 6.79 12.99 22.04
CA TYR A 99 5.50 12.38 22.38
C TYR A 99 5.01 12.77 23.78
N LEU A 100 5.89 12.84 24.77
CA LEU A 100 5.54 13.29 26.12
C LEU A 100 5.14 14.77 26.13
N LEU A 101 5.80 15.61 25.33
CA LEU A 101 5.47 17.03 25.21
C LEU A 101 4.09 17.22 24.58
N LYS A 102 3.77 16.44 23.55
CA LYS A 102 2.41 16.40 22.96
C LYS A 102 1.38 15.94 23.98
N ALA A 103 1.67 14.85 24.70
CA ALA A 103 0.80 14.35 25.76
C ALA A 103 0.50 15.45 26.80
N LEU A 104 1.52 16.18 27.24
CA LEU A 104 1.38 17.29 28.17
C LEU A 104 0.44 18.37 27.64
N GLN A 105 0.57 18.75 26.37
CA GLN A 105 -0.32 19.72 25.74
C GLN A 105 -1.77 19.23 25.66
N ASN A 106 -1.97 17.93 25.44
CA ASN A 106 -3.28 17.32 25.29
C ASN A 106 -4.03 17.20 26.62
N VAL A 107 -3.33 16.89 27.71
CA VAL A 107 -3.96 16.60 29.02
C VAL A 107 -3.89 17.74 30.03
N LYS A 108 -3.15 18.83 29.78
CA LYS A 108 -3.00 19.93 30.75
C LYS A 108 -4.31 20.54 31.26
N PHE A 109 -5.41 20.42 30.51
CA PHE A 109 -6.76 20.88 30.90
C PHE A 109 -7.73 19.74 31.26
N PHE A 110 -7.26 18.50 31.23
CA PHE A 110 -8.04 17.28 31.51
C PHE A 110 -7.36 16.41 32.58
N ASP A 111 -6.41 17.00 33.32
CA ASP A 111 -5.67 16.30 34.36
C ASP A 111 -6.57 16.00 35.57
N ASN A 112 -6.42 14.80 36.15
CA ASN A 112 -7.25 14.36 37.27
C ASN A 112 -6.45 13.42 38.18
N TYR A 113 -6.90 13.26 39.42
CA TYR A 113 -6.33 12.31 40.36
C TYR A 113 -6.88 10.90 40.14
N PHE A 114 -5.99 9.92 40.17
CA PHE A 114 -6.32 8.50 40.15
C PHE A 114 -5.19 7.69 40.78
N SER A 115 -5.46 6.42 41.07
CA SER A 115 -4.47 5.44 41.52
C SER A 115 -4.42 4.24 40.57
N PHE A 116 -3.24 3.61 40.50
CA PHE A 116 -3.03 2.35 39.80
C PHE A 116 -3.10 1.12 40.71
N ASP A 117 -3.28 1.32 42.02
CA ASP A 117 -3.29 0.25 43.03
C ASP A 117 -4.48 -0.71 42.84
N HIS A 118 -5.59 -0.17 42.33
CA HIS A 118 -6.83 -0.92 42.10
C HIS A 118 -7.32 -0.75 40.66
N TYR A 119 -7.96 -1.81 40.14
CA TYR A 119 -8.54 -1.80 38.79
C TYR A 119 -9.70 -0.80 38.68
N TYR A 120 -10.57 -0.76 39.69
CA TYR A 120 -11.59 0.28 39.86
C TYR A 120 -11.07 1.30 40.87
N GLN A 121 -11.32 2.58 40.62
CA GLN A 121 -10.92 3.64 41.56
C GLN A 121 -11.69 3.49 42.88
N GLN A 122 -10.98 3.50 44.00
CA GLN A 122 -11.52 3.39 45.35
C GLN A 122 -11.16 4.65 46.14
N TRP A 123 -12.13 5.24 46.85
CA TRP A 123 -11.92 6.43 47.68
C TRP A 123 -11.83 6.03 49.16
N PRO A 124 -10.89 6.60 49.94
CA PRO A 124 -9.87 7.59 49.54
C PRO A 124 -8.80 7.02 48.59
N LEU A 125 -8.24 7.86 47.71
CA LEU A 125 -7.21 7.44 46.78
C LEU A 125 -5.84 7.34 47.48
N ASP A 126 -5.37 6.11 47.70
CA ASP A 126 -3.99 5.82 48.09
C ASP A 126 -3.04 5.97 46.90
N ASN A 127 -1.79 6.40 47.14
CA ASN A 127 -0.76 6.63 46.12
C ASN A 127 -1.23 7.42 44.88
N LYS A 128 -2.10 8.42 45.11
CA LYS A 128 -2.68 9.20 44.02
C LYS A 128 -1.63 9.90 43.15
N THR A 129 -1.85 9.87 41.84
CA THR A 129 -1.05 10.57 40.84
C THR A 129 -1.94 11.29 39.82
N THR A 130 -1.33 11.98 38.86
CA THR A 130 -1.99 12.62 37.73
C THR A 130 -1.23 12.37 36.43
N ALA A 131 -1.85 12.61 35.27
CA ALA A 131 -1.18 12.45 33.98
C ALA A 131 -0.01 13.41 33.82
N VAL A 132 -0.20 14.68 34.21
CA VAL A 132 0.87 15.68 34.15
C VAL A 132 2.05 15.27 35.03
N ALA A 133 1.79 14.77 36.25
CA ALA A 133 2.84 14.31 37.15
C ALA A 133 3.66 13.15 36.57
N GLU A 134 2.99 12.16 35.97
CA GLU A 134 3.67 11.01 35.37
C GLU A 134 4.41 11.36 34.08
N ILE A 135 3.88 12.29 33.27
CA ILE A 135 4.59 12.81 32.09
C ILE A 135 5.89 13.49 32.51
N LEU A 136 5.81 14.45 33.44
CA LEU A 136 6.98 15.22 33.89
C LEU A 136 8.01 14.30 34.56
N SER A 137 7.57 13.33 35.37
CA SER A 137 8.46 12.33 35.97
C SER A 137 9.15 11.46 34.91
N THR A 138 8.45 11.16 33.81
CA THR A 138 9.03 10.42 32.68
C THR A 138 10.00 11.27 31.88
N MET A 139 9.75 12.57 31.71
CA MET A 139 10.71 13.51 31.12
C MET A 139 11.97 13.67 31.99
N LYS A 140 11.82 13.74 33.33
CA LYS A 140 12.94 13.71 34.28
C LYS A 140 13.77 12.42 34.12
N TRP A 141 13.10 11.26 33.96
CA TRP A 141 13.78 9.99 33.68
C TRP A 141 14.52 9.98 32.33
N LEU A 142 13.97 10.60 31.28
CA LEU A 142 14.67 10.74 30.00
C LEU A 142 15.95 11.57 30.12
N GLY A 143 15.92 12.62 30.94
CA GLY A 143 17.09 13.44 31.24
C GLY A 143 17.64 14.10 29.98
N ALA A 144 18.92 13.85 29.65
CA ALA A 144 19.59 14.44 28.48
C ALA A 144 18.83 14.23 27.15
N TYR A 145 18.10 13.12 27.02
CA TYR A 145 17.28 12.80 25.83
C TYR A 145 16.06 13.73 25.65
N ALA A 146 15.66 14.47 26.68
CA ALA A 146 14.54 15.41 26.63
C ALA A 146 14.95 16.87 26.39
N LYS A 147 16.23 17.14 26.09
CA LYS A 147 16.74 18.50 25.86
C LYS A 147 16.04 19.24 24.72
N THR A 148 15.56 18.52 23.70
CA THR A 148 14.81 19.10 22.57
C THR A 148 13.51 19.78 23.01
N CYS A 149 12.92 19.37 24.13
CA CYS A 149 11.67 19.93 24.65
C CYS A 149 11.86 21.17 25.53
N LEU A 150 13.10 21.51 25.93
CA LEU A 150 13.38 22.62 26.85
C LEU A 150 12.78 23.97 26.41
N PRO A 151 12.86 24.40 25.12
CA PRO A 151 12.27 25.66 24.70
C PRO A 151 10.77 25.70 24.98
N THR A 152 10.04 24.64 24.64
CA THR A 152 8.59 24.57 24.86
C THR A 152 8.23 24.48 26.34
N LEU A 153 8.99 23.72 27.14
CA LEU A 153 8.79 23.66 28.59
C LEU A 153 8.99 25.02 29.25
N ARG A 154 10.03 25.78 28.84
CA ARG A 154 10.26 27.15 29.30
C ARG A 154 9.11 28.07 28.90
N THR A 155 8.60 27.98 27.67
CA THR A 155 7.41 28.72 27.25
C THR A 155 6.19 28.37 28.11
N LEU A 156 5.97 27.10 28.42
CA LEU A 156 4.86 26.67 29.28
C LEU A 156 5.00 27.16 30.74
N ALA A 157 6.23 27.26 31.25
CA ALA A 157 6.51 27.80 32.58
C ALA A 157 6.44 29.33 32.63
N ALA A 158 6.90 30.01 31.57
CA ALA A 158 6.96 31.47 31.47
C ALA A 158 5.61 32.10 31.10
N ASN A 159 4.84 31.44 30.23
CA ASN A 159 3.47 31.84 29.91
C ASN A 159 2.56 31.43 31.06
N GLY A 160 2.70 32.13 32.19
CA GLY A 160 1.73 32.18 33.29
C GLY A 160 0.43 32.85 32.87
N ASP A 161 -0.15 32.45 31.74
CA ASP A 161 -1.44 32.89 31.20
C ASP A 161 -2.60 32.35 32.05
N ASN A 162 -2.56 32.41 33.38
CA ASN A 162 -3.62 31.97 34.32
C ASN A 162 -4.26 30.58 34.04
N LYS A 163 -3.63 29.73 33.22
CA LYS A 163 -4.22 28.52 32.63
C LYS A 163 -3.69 27.24 33.26
N LEU A 164 -2.52 27.30 33.92
CA LEU A 164 -1.91 26.18 34.63
C LEU A 164 -1.84 26.49 36.12
N SER A 165 -2.05 25.48 36.96
CA SER A 165 -1.90 25.63 38.42
C SER A 165 -0.44 25.88 38.80
N LEU A 166 -0.22 26.62 39.89
CA LEU A 166 1.13 26.89 40.40
C LEU A 166 1.92 25.60 40.65
N LYS A 167 1.27 24.55 41.16
CA LYS A 167 1.85 23.22 41.36
C LYS A 167 2.42 22.62 40.07
N VAL A 168 1.70 22.75 38.96
CA VAL A 168 2.16 22.27 37.64
C VAL A 168 3.33 23.11 37.14
N VAL A 169 3.27 24.44 37.26
CA VAL A 169 4.36 25.32 36.85
C VAL A 169 5.65 25.02 37.63
N THR A 170 5.56 24.83 38.94
CA THR A 170 6.70 24.42 39.78
C THR A 170 7.27 23.09 39.33
N ALA A 171 6.43 22.08 39.07
CA ALA A 171 6.88 20.77 38.60
C ALA A 171 7.57 20.83 37.22
N ILE A 172 7.10 21.70 36.31
CA ILE A 172 7.76 21.96 35.03
C ILE A 172 9.14 22.59 35.28
N GLY A 173 9.23 23.59 36.15
CA GLY A 173 10.50 24.25 36.51
C GLY A 173 11.54 23.28 37.07
N GLU A 174 11.14 22.35 37.95
CA GLU A 174 12.01 21.28 38.43
C GLU A 174 12.46 20.34 37.31
N THR A 175 11.55 20.01 36.39
CA THR A 175 11.83 19.13 35.25
C THR A 175 12.87 19.76 34.32
N ILE A 176 12.74 21.05 34.03
CA ILE A 176 13.71 21.83 33.25
C ILE A 176 15.10 21.73 33.88
N LYS A 177 15.23 22.01 35.19
CA LYS A 177 16.51 21.95 35.89
C LYS A 177 17.17 20.57 35.81
N ILE A 178 16.39 19.50 35.94
CA ILE A 178 16.92 18.12 35.85
C ILE A 178 17.44 17.82 34.44
N ILE A 179 16.68 18.18 33.40
CA ILE A 179 17.06 17.94 32.00
C ILE A 179 18.30 18.75 31.62
N GLU A 180 18.40 20.00 32.08
CA GLU A 180 19.54 20.88 31.81
C GLU A 180 20.83 20.35 32.44
N ASN A 181 20.75 19.86 33.68
CA ASN A 181 21.91 19.38 34.43
C ASN A 181 22.34 17.96 34.04
N ASP A 182 21.54 17.23 33.27
CA ASP A 182 21.89 15.90 32.78
C ASP A 182 22.83 16.00 31.55
N ASN A 183 24.08 15.61 31.76
CA ASN A 183 25.13 15.60 30.74
C ASN A 183 25.43 14.18 30.21
N THR A 184 24.52 13.22 30.44
CA THR A 184 24.65 11.88 29.89
C THR A 184 24.83 11.95 28.37
N PRO A 185 25.89 11.34 27.80
CA PRO A 185 26.08 11.27 26.37
C PRO A 185 24.87 10.62 25.72
N ILE A 186 24.28 11.29 24.73
CA ILE A 186 23.18 10.74 23.95
C ILE A 186 23.80 9.73 23.00
N GLU A 187 23.49 8.45 23.19
CA GLU A 187 23.76 7.45 22.17
C GLU A 187 22.92 7.81 20.94
N ASP A 188 23.58 8.37 19.93
CA ASP A 188 23.00 8.74 18.66
C ASP A 188 22.70 7.44 17.90
N CYS A 189 21.62 6.76 18.31
CA CYS A 189 21.04 5.70 17.52
C CYS A 189 20.36 6.39 16.33
N CYS A 190 21.16 6.72 15.32
CA CYS A 190 20.73 6.84 13.92
C CYS A 190 20.15 5.48 13.48
N GLY A 191 18.98 5.17 13.99
CA GLY A 191 18.09 4.16 13.47
C GLY A 191 16.76 4.87 13.39
N ASP A 192 16.38 5.27 12.19
CA ASP A 192 15.10 5.88 11.86
C ASP A 192 14.01 5.32 12.78
N ILE A 193 13.53 6.13 13.74
CA ILE A 193 12.18 5.90 14.20
C ILE A 193 11.35 6.22 12.97
N PRO A 194 10.71 5.23 12.34
CA PRO A 194 10.16 5.44 11.02
C PRO A 194 9.18 6.60 11.14
N SER A 195 9.39 7.62 10.30
CA SER A 195 8.63 8.89 10.19
C SER A 195 7.13 8.67 9.95
N PHE A 196 6.73 7.42 9.86
CA PHE A 196 5.44 6.91 10.23
C PHE A 196 5.74 5.51 10.77
N LEU A 197 5.09 5.02 11.83
CA LEU A 197 4.97 3.57 12.01
C LEU A 197 4.03 3.02 10.93
N GLY A 198 4.38 3.26 9.66
CA GLY A 198 3.95 2.48 8.54
C GLY A 198 4.57 1.13 8.80
N ALA A 199 3.83 0.30 9.53
CA ALA A 199 3.97 -1.11 9.31
C ALA A 199 3.90 -1.26 7.80
N ASP A 200 4.97 -1.75 7.17
CA ASP A 200 4.85 -2.48 5.93
C ASP A 200 3.91 -3.64 6.27
N LEU A 201 2.62 -3.32 6.29
CA LEU A 201 1.54 -4.25 6.47
C LEU A 201 1.63 -5.07 5.20
N ASN A 202 2.35 -6.18 5.30
CA ASN A 202 2.05 -7.38 4.57
C ASN A 202 0.61 -7.76 4.92
N LEU A 203 -0.34 -7.01 4.39
CA LEU A 203 -1.75 -7.34 4.36
C LEU A 203 -1.82 -8.65 3.61
N SER A 204 -1.83 -9.73 4.39
CA SER A 204 -1.86 -11.13 3.96
C SER A 204 -3.24 -11.50 3.38
N LEU A 205 -3.76 -10.65 2.50
CA LEU A 205 -4.80 -11.02 1.58
C LEU A 205 -4.10 -11.54 0.32
N SER A 206 -4.46 -12.76 -0.08
CA SER A 206 -4.08 -13.25 -1.41
C SER A 206 -4.43 -12.18 -2.44
N LYS A 207 -3.48 -11.85 -3.35
CA LYS A 207 -3.65 -10.80 -4.38
C LYS A 207 -4.99 -10.91 -5.11
N LYS A 208 -5.48 -12.13 -5.34
CA LYS A 208 -6.79 -12.39 -5.97
C LYS A 208 -7.97 -12.05 -5.07
N ARG A 209 -7.92 -12.42 -3.79
CA ARG A 209 -8.99 -12.14 -2.82
C ARG A 209 -9.12 -10.64 -2.55
N GLY A 210 -7.99 -9.93 -2.40
CA GLY A 210 -7.99 -8.48 -2.19
C GLY A 210 -8.66 -7.73 -3.34
N VAL A 211 -8.26 -8.01 -4.59
CA VAL A 211 -8.84 -7.37 -5.78
C VAL A 211 -10.33 -7.69 -5.95
N ARG A 212 -10.75 -8.91 -5.58
CA ARG A 212 -12.18 -9.26 -5.61
C ARG A 212 -12.98 -8.43 -4.60
N MET A 213 -12.55 -8.39 -3.35
CA MET A 213 -13.23 -7.60 -2.30
C MET A 213 -13.25 -6.10 -2.65
N PHE A 214 -12.16 -5.56 -3.20
CA PHE A 214 -12.11 -4.17 -3.69
C PHE A 214 -13.20 -3.87 -4.73
N ARG A 215 -13.54 -4.83 -5.61
CA ARG A 215 -14.61 -4.68 -6.60
C ARG A 215 -16.01 -4.86 -6.00
N GLU A 216 -16.15 -5.62 -4.93
CA GLU A 216 -17.42 -5.90 -4.25
C GLU A 216 -17.86 -4.76 -3.31
N ILE A 217 -16.93 -3.96 -2.77
CA ILE A 217 -17.24 -2.86 -1.85
C ILE A 217 -18.13 -1.82 -2.56
N VAL A 218 -19.32 -1.58 -2.01
CA VAL A 218 -20.26 -0.52 -2.43
C VAL A 218 -20.21 0.63 -1.44
N LEU A 219 -20.09 1.85 -1.97
CA LEU A 219 -20.04 3.09 -1.18
C LEU A 219 -21.08 4.08 -1.66
N GLU A 220 -21.62 4.86 -0.73
CA GLU A 220 -22.39 6.07 -1.01
C GLU A 220 -21.52 7.30 -0.70
N ASN A 221 -21.36 8.19 -1.68
CA ASN A 221 -20.55 9.40 -1.52
C ASN A 221 -21.33 10.54 -0.83
N GLN A 222 -20.67 11.67 -0.58
CA GLN A 222 -21.26 12.86 0.06
C GLN A 222 -22.45 13.48 -0.68
N ASP A 223 -22.66 13.15 -1.95
CA ASP A 223 -23.74 13.64 -2.81
C ASP A 223 -24.85 12.60 -2.99
N GLY A 224 -24.81 11.47 -2.28
CA GLY A 224 -25.81 10.40 -2.36
C GLY A 224 -25.61 9.42 -3.53
N ARG A 225 -24.53 9.54 -4.30
CA ARG A 225 -24.23 8.60 -5.39
C ARG A 225 -23.69 7.29 -4.80
N GLN A 226 -24.39 6.21 -5.10
CA GLN A 226 -23.94 4.85 -4.80
C GLN A 226 -23.23 4.23 -6.00
N ALA A 227 -22.04 3.68 -5.78
CA ALA A 227 -21.30 2.92 -6.77
C ALA A 227 -20.28 2.01 -6.09
N HIS A 228 -19.57 1.17 -6.85
CA HIS A 228 -18.49 0.39 -6.29
C HIS A 228 -17.27 1.27 -6.02
N LEU A 229 -16.46 0.91 -5.02
CA LEU A 229 -15.23 1.65 -4.68
C LEU A 229 -14.32 1.84 -5.90
N HIS A 230 -14.20 0.83 -6.76
CA HIS A 230 -13.37 0.90 -7.96
C HIS A 230 -13.81 2.00 -8.94
N ASP A 231 -15.10 2.30 -9.03
CA ASP A 231 -15.66 3.34 -9.90
C ASP A 231 -15.25 4.75 -9.46
N PHE A 232 -14.99 4.95 -8.16
CA PHE A 232 -14.57 6.24 -7.61
C PHE A 232 -13.06 6.48 -7.75
N THR A 233 -12.27 5.41 -7.88
CA THR A 233 -10.82 5.52 -8.05
C THR A 233 -10.42 5.83 -9.49
N ASP A 234 -11.23 5.44 -10.48
CA ASP A 234 -10.97 5.65 -11.91
C ASP A 234 -9.56 5.19 -12.33
N GLY A 235 -9.08 4.10 -11.72
CA GLY A 235 -7.73 3.56 -11.97
C GLY A 235 -6.57 4.46 -11.51
N ARG A 236 -6.81 5.46 -10.67
CA ARG A 236 -5.77 6.34 -10.12
C ARG A 236 -5.14 5.75 -8.85
N PRO A 237 -3.85 6.01 -8.58
CA PRO A 237 -3.31 5.86 -7.23
C PRO A 237 -4.19 6.62 -6.23
N THR A 238 -4.59 5.95 -5.17
CA THR A 238 -5.63 6.47 -4.27
C THR A 238 -5.16 6.48 -2.82
N LEU A 239 -5.25 7.63 -2.15
CA LEU A 239 -5.16 7.70 -0.70
C LEU A 239 -6.55 7.51 -0.09
N VAL A 240 -6.68 6.56 0.83
CA VAL A 240 -7.91 6.29 1.58
C VAL A 240 -7.65 6.60 3.05
N ALA A 241 -8.38 7.57 3.60
CA ALA A 241 -8.42 7.87 5.03
C ALA A 241 -9.72 7.37 5.66
N PHE A 242 -9.74 7.24 6.99
CA PHE A 242 -10.93 6.83 7.73
C PHE A 242 -11.33 7.85 8.80
N PHE A 243 -12.64 8.03 8.98
CA PHE A 243 -13.20 9.01 9.90
C PHE A 243 -14.58 8.58 10.40
N TYR A 244 -15.22 9.35 11.28
CA TYR A 244 -16.68 9.33 11.45
C TYR A 244 -17.11 10.65 12.08
N THR A 245 -18.35 11.08 11.83
CA THR A 245 -18.75 12.45 12.16
C THR A 245 -18.94 12.72 13.65
N ARG A 246 -19.18 11.66 14.45
CA ARG A 246 -19.38 11.72 15.90
C ARG A 246 -18.10 11.61 16.73
N CYS A 247 -16.93 11.55 16.09
CA CYS A 247 -15.66 11.49 16.81
C CYS A 247 -15.46 12.75 17.66
N ASP A 248 -15.35 12.56 18.97
CA ASP A 248 -15.16 13.62 19.97
C ASP A 248 -13.68 14.00 20.16
N ASN A 249 -12.76 13.18 19.65
CA ASN A 249 -11.34 13.42 19.72
C ASN A 249 -10.86 14.29 18.53
N PRO A 250 -10.54 15.58 18.75
CA PRO A 250 -10.14 16.48 17.68
C PRO A 250 -8.80 16.08 17.03
N LEU A 251 -7.95 15.34 17.75
CA LEU A 251 -6.63 14.88 17.30
C LEU A 251 -6.69 13.61 16.45
N LYS A 252 -7.89 13.03 16.28
CA LYS A 252 -8.14 11.86 15.44
C LYS A 252 -8.88 12.27 14.16
N CYS A 253 -10.15 11.91 14.01
CA CYS A 253 -10.90 12.05 12.76
C CYS A 253 -10.90 13.48 12.21
N SER A 254 -11.07 14.49 13.09
CA SER A 254 -11.11 15.87 12.65
C SER A 254 -9.77 16.31 12.05
N LEU A 255 -8.67 16.06 12.76
CA LEU A 255 -7.32 16.33 12.28
C LEU A 255 -6.98 15.53 11.02
N THR A 256 -7.39 14.26 10.93
CA THR A 256 -7.19 13.44 9.73
C THR A 256 -7.83 14.07 8.49
N ILE A 257 -9.07 14.54 8.59
CA ILE A 257 -9.76 15.18 7.45
C ILE A 257 -9.16 16.56 7.14
N THR A 258 -8.74 17.33 8.14
CA THR A 258 -8.02 18.59 7.93
C THR A 258 -6.68 18.37 7.21
N ASN A 259 -5.94 17.32 7.59
CA ASN A 259 -4.70 16.95 6.90
C ASN A 259 -4.96 16.46 5.47
N LEU A 260 -6.03 15.71 5.24
CA LEU A 260 -6.44 15.30 3.91
C LEU A 260 -6.76 16.51 3.01
N ALA A 261 -7.43 17.53 3.55
CA ALA A 261 -7.64 18.80 2.86
C ALA A 261 -6.33 19.57 2.60
N ALA A 262 -5.36 19.51 3.51
CA ALA A 262 -4.03 20.09 3.29
C ALA A 262 -3.28 19.38 2.15
N ILE A 263 -3.30 18.04 2.13
CA ILE A 263 -2.75 17.20 1.05
C ILE A 263 -3.42 17.57 -0.28
N GLN A 264 -4.74 17.68 -0.30
CA GLN A 264 -5.51 18.09 -1.48
C GLN A 264 -5.00 19.42 -2.04
N ARG A 265 -4.91 20.46 -1.21
CA ARG A 265 -4.45 21.78 -1.64
C ARG A 265 -3.04 21.75 -2.21
N GLN A 266 -2.14 21.00 -1.57
CA GLN A 266 -0.77 20.86 -2.04
C GLN A 266 -0.69 20.14 -3.39
N LEU A 267 -1.41 19.04 -3.58
CA LEU A 267 -1.46 18.31 -4.85
C LEU A 267 -2.06 19.15 -5.97
N MET A 268 -3.08 19.97 -5.69
CA MET A 268 -3.66 20.90 -6.65
C MET A 268 -2.67 22.00 -7.06
N LYS A 269 -1.96 22.60 -6.09
CA LYS A 269 -0.93 23.62 -6.34
C LYS A 269 0.19 23.10 -7.24
N GLU A 270 0.52 21.82 -7.09
CA GLU A 270 1.59 21.16 -7.82
C GLU A 270 1.11 20.40 -9.09
N SER A 271 -0.11 20.65 -9.56
CA SER A 271 -0.69 20.04 -10.77
C SER A 271 -0.84 18.51 -10.74
N TRP A 272 -0.79 17.88 -9.56
CA TRP A 272 -1.00 16.44 -9.35
C TRP A 272 -2.46 16.07 -9.05
N GLY A 273 -3.33 17.07 -8.80
CA GLY A 273 -4.70 16.84 -8.33
C GLY A 273 -5.61 16.07 -9.30
N GLN A 274 -5.21 15.88 -10.56
CA GLN A 274 -5.92 15.04 -11.54
C GLN A 274 -5.33 13.62 -11.69
N SER A 275 -4.13 13.38 -11.17
CA SER A 275 -3.39 12.13 -11.35
C SER A 275 -3.59 11.16 -10.19
N VAL A 276 -4.19 11.61 -9.08
CA VAL A 276 -4.42 10.81 -7.87
C VAL A 276 -5.85 11.02 -7.37
N ALA A 277 -6.36 10.05 -6.62
CA ALA A 277 -7.63 10.16 -5.91
C ALA A 277 -7.41 10.22 -4.39
N LEU A 278 -8.22 11.01 -3.71
CA LEU A 278 -8.26 11.18 -2.27
C LEU A 278 -9.65 10.82 -1.79
N LEU A 279 -9.76 9.77 -0.98
CA LEU A 279 -11.02 9.28 -0.45
C LEU A 279 -10.99 9.28 1.07
N ALA A 280 -12.12 9.58 1.71
CA ALA A 280 -12.30 9.29 3.13
C ALA A 280 -13.56 8.44 3.36
N ILE A 281 -13.45 7.35 4.11
CA ILE A 281 -14.56 6.42 4.36
C ILE A 281 -14.94 6.47 5.83
N SER A 282 -16.23 6.60 6.12
CA SER A 282 -16.73 6.63 7.49
C SER A 282 -16.69 5.24 8.14
N TYR A 283 -16.32 5.19 9.43
CA TYR A 283 -16.47 4.04 10.31
C TYR A 283 -17.93 3.75 10.69
N ASP A 284 -18.81 4.74 10.54
CA ASP A 284 -20.19 4.74 11.04
C ASP A 284 -21.18 4.85 9.87
N SER A 285 -21.38 3.74 9.17
CA SER A 285 -22.21 3.69 7.96
C SER A 285 -23.69 4.04 8.21
N PHE A 286 -24.18 3.81 9.43
CA PHE A 286 -25.58 4.02 9.79
C PHE A 286 -25.87 5.49 10.11
N TYR A 287 -25.00 6.16 10.88
CA TYR A 287 -25.22 7.55 11.28
C TYR A 287 -24.73 8.56 10.24
N ASP A 288 -23.61 8.28 9.55
CA ASP A 288 -22.96 9.23 8.67
C ASP A 288 -23.61 9.27 7.29
N LEU A 289 -24.84 9.76 7.23
CA LEU A 289 -25.56 10.00 5.98
C LEU A 289 -24.83 11.02 5.09
N SER A 290 -25.07 10.95 3.77
CA SER A 290 -24.44 11.80 2.74
C SER A 290 -24.32 13.29 3.14
N TYR A 291 -25.39 13.92 3.60
CA TYR A 291 -25.38 15.34 4.00
C TYR A 291 -24.49 15.64 5.22
N ARG A 292 -24.39 14.70 6.18
CA ARG A 292 -23.51 14.85 7.36
C ARG A 292 -22.06 14.75 6.94
N ILE A 293 -21.74 13.79 6.08
CA ILE A 293 -20.40 13.62 5.49
C ILE A 293 -19.99 14.90 4.75
N LYS A 294 -20.88 15.44 3.91
CA LYS A 294 -20.63 16.68 3.17
C LYS A 294 -20.31 17.85 4.10
N ASN A 295 -21.16 18.09 5.10
CA ASN A 295 -20.95 19.16 6.07
C ASN A 295 -19.66 18.96 6.89
N TYR A 296 -19.36 17.71 7.28
CA TYR A 296 -18.14 17.39 8.03
C TYR A 296 -16.87 17.69 7.21
N GLY A 297 -16.85 17.32 5.93
CA GLY A 297 -15.73 17.61 5.03
C GLY A 297 -15.56 19.11 4.77
N VAL A 298 -16.63 19.81 4.38
CA VAL A 298 -16.56 21.26 4.08
C VAL A 298 -16.04 22.06 5.27
N SER A 299 -16.57 21.78 6.48
CA SER A 299 -16.14 22.48 7.70
C SER A 299 -14.66 22.23 8.08
N ARG A 300 -14.00 21.25 7.46
CA ARG A 300 -12.58 20.93 7.66
C ARG A 300 -11.70 21.30 6.48
N GLY A 301 -12.25 22.04 5.51
CA GLY A 301 -11.53 22.59 4.37
C GLY A 301 -11.44 21.66 3.16
N VAL A 302 -12.18 20.55 3.13
CA VAL A 302 -12.26 19.68 1.95
C VAL A 302 -13.00 20.41 0.83
N VAL A 303 -12.41 20.39 -0.37
CA VAL A 303 -13.05 20.90 -1.60
C VAL A 303 -13.50 19.71 -2.45
N PHE A 304 -14.77 19.33 -2.38
CA PHE A 304 -15.26 18.16 -3.09
C PHE A 304 -15.15 18.28 -4.61
N ASN A 305 -14.67 17.23 -5.27
CA ASN A 305 -14.64 17.08 -6.72
C ASN A 305 -14.52 15.58 -7.08
N LYS A 306 -14.42 15.25 -8.38
CA LYS A 306 -14.31 13.84 -8.82
C LYS A 306 -13.15 13.05 -8.18
N ASN A 307 -12.07 13.72 -7.78
CA ASN A 307 -10.85 13.13 -7.20
C ASN A 307 -10.75 13.31 -5.68
N MET A 308 -11.67 14.06 -5.05
CA MET A 308 -11.74 14.23 -3.60
C MET A 308 -13.17 14.00 -3.15
N GLN A 309 -13.43 12.83 -2.58
CA GLN A 309 -14.77 12.39 -2.19
C GLN A 309 -14.75 11.74 -0.81
N MET A 310 -15.88 11.76 -0.12
CA MET A 310 -16.04 11.14 1.19
C MET A 310 -17.28 10.26 1.21
N PHE A 311 -17.25 9.18 1.98
CA PHE A 311 -18.16 8.06 1.79
C PHE A 311 -18.65 7.46 3.10
N ARG A 312 -19.82 6.81 3.01
CA ARG A 312 -20.21 5.70 3.90
C ARG A 312 -20.27 4.40 3.11
N ALA A 313 -20.07 3.29 3.79
CA ALA A 313 -20.25 1.96 3.20
C ALA A 313 -21.73 1.55 3.20
N VAL A 314 -22.15 0.76 2.20
CA VAL A 314 -23.53 0.27 2.04
C VAL A 314 -23.53 -1.24 1.75
N PRO A 315 -24.39 -2.06 2.39
CA PRO A 315 -25.33 -1.69 3.45
C PRO A 315 -24.64 -1.45 4.80
N ASP A 316 -23.44 -2.00 4.98
CA ASP A 316 -22.63 -1.88 6.20
C ASP A 316 -21.14 -1.78 5.87
N ILE A 317 -20.33 -1.59 6.90
CA ILE A 317 -18.88 -1.41 6.79
C ILE A 317 -18.07 -2.72 6.78
N ASN A 318 -18.69 -3.89 6.94
CA ASN A 318 -17.96 -5.13 7.22
C ASN A 318 -16.97 -5.50 6.11
N LEU A 319 -17.35 -5.36 4.84
CA LEU A 319 -16.43 -5.61 3.71
C LEU A 319 -15.25 -4.63 3.70
N VAL A 320 -15.49 -3.36 4.04
CA VAL A 320 -14.43 -2.34 4.15
C VAL A 320 -13.48 -2.71 5.31
N LYS A 321 -14.03 -3.09 6.47
CA LYS A 321 -13.24 -3.57 7.62
C LYS A 321 -12.38 -4.77 7.26
N ASP A 322 -12.94 -5.74 6.55
CA ASP A 322 -12.23 -6.96 6.19
C ASP A 322 -11.14 -6.73 5.13
N TYR A 323 -11.38 -5.83 4.20
CA TYR A 323 -10.45 -5.48 3.13
C TYR A 323 -9.25 -4.68 3.67
N PHE A 324 -9.50 -3.62 4.45
CA PHE A 324 -8.46 -2.77 5.00
C PHE A 324 -7.87 -3.29 6.32
N LYS A 325 -8.51 -4.28 6.98
CA LYS A 325 -8.15 -4.74 8.33
C LYS A 325 -8.20 -3.63 9.37
N LEU A 326 -9.31 -2.89 9.36
CA LEU A 326 -9.50 -1.70 10.18
C LEU A 326 -9.41 -2.00 11.68
N GLY A 327 -8.69 -1.13 12.40
CA GLY A 327 -8.52 -1.17 13.85
C GLY A 327 -9.66 -0.44 14.56
N VAL A 328 -10.89 -0.96 14.47
CA VAL A 328 -12.09 -0.31 15.00
C VAL A 328 -13.00 -1.27 15.76
N ASN A 329 -13.58 -0.78 16.85
CA ASN A 329 -14.56 -1.51 17.66
C ASN A 329 -15.88 -0.74 17.79
N TYR A 330 -16.94 -1.49 18.10
CA TYR A 330 -18.31 -1.00 18.15
C TYR A 330 -19.02 -1.45 19.42
N THR A 331 -19.97 -0.63 19.84
CA THR A 331 -20.96 -0.94 20.87
C THR A 331 -22.34 -0.81 20.25
N GLY A 332 -22.95 -1.96 19.94
CA GLY A 332 -24.01 -2.00 18.95
C GLY A 332 -23.49 -1.52 17.60
N GLU A 333 -24.15 -0.52 17.02
CA GLU A 333 -23.75 0.12 15.76
C GLU A 333 -22.86 1.35 15.96
N ALA A 334 -22.72 1.85 17.18
CA ALA A 334 -21.93 3.04 17.47
C ALA A 334 -20.44 2.70 17.54
N VAL A 335 -19.60 3.51 16.89
CA VAL A 335 -18.15 3.44 17.01
C VAL A 335 -17.76 3.71 18.47
N ASN A 336 -16.98 2.81 19.05
CA ASN A 336 -16.49 2.92 20.42
C ASN A 336 -15.05 3.44 20.45
N ARG A 337 -14.14 2.77 19.73
CA ARG A 337 -12.74 3.16 19.62
C ARG A 337 -12.21 2.81 18.24
N HIS A 338 -11.32 3.63 17.72
CA HIS A 338 -10.68 3.41 16.43
C HIS A 338 -9.23 3.90 16.44
N VAL A 339 -8.46 3.32 15.53
CA VAL A 339 -7.10 3.72 15.17
C VAL A 339 -7.13 4.90 14.19
N ILE A 340 -6.08 5.73 14.19
CA ILE A 340 -5.80 6.63 13.07
C ILE A 340 -5.15 5.79 11.97
N GLU A 341 -5.84 5.59 10.85
CA GLU A 341 -5.35 4.75 9.75
C GLU A 341 -5.59 5.35 8.37
N LEU A 342 -4.60 5.21 7.50
CA LEU A 342 -4.63 5.59 6.09
C LEU A 342 -3.99 4.50 5.23
N TYR A 343 -4.43 4.40 3.98
CA TYR A 343 -3.93 3.40 3.04
C TYR A 343 -3.73 4.02 1.66
N ILE A 344 -2.64 3.65 1.00
CA ILE A 344 -2.40 3.98 -0.41
C ILE A 344 -2.71 2.75 -1.25
N LEU A 345 -3.60 2.93 -2.23
CA LEU A 345 -3.96 1.93 -3.22
C LEU A 345 -3.25 2.20 -4.55
N ASP A 346 -2.85 1.13 -5.23
CA ASP A 346 -2.48 1.20 -6.65
C ASP A 346 -3.73 1.34 -7.56
N LYS A 347 -3.48 1.51 -8.86
CA LYS A 347 -4.52 1.61 -9.89
C LYS A 347 -5.46 0.40 -9.98
N ASN A 348 -5.07 -0.75 -9.44
CA ASN A 348 -5.87 -1.97 -9.43
C ASN A 348 -6.64 -2.14 -8.11
N GLY A 349 -6.56 -1.16 -7.21
CA GLY A 349 -7.09 -1.25 -5.87
C GLY A 349 -6.36 -2.27 -5.02
N ARG A 350 -5.02 -2.35 -5.10
CA ARG A 350 -4.21 -3.12 -4.14
C ARG A 350 -3.62 -2.17 -3.12
N ILE A 351 -3.70 -2.52 -1.84
CA ILE A 351 -3.02 -1.76 -0.79
C ILE A 351 -1.51 -1.92 -0.97
N VAL A 352 -0.83 -0.82 -1.26
CA VAL A 352 0.63 -0.75 -1.43
C VAL A 352 1.30 -0.32 -0.14
N LYS A 353 0.64 0.57 0.62
CA LYS A 353 1.15 1.07 1.91
C LYS A 353 0.01 1.32 2.88
N GLY A 354 0.23 0.97 4.14
CA GLY A 354 -0.66 1.27 5.26
C GLY A 354 0.06 2.14 6.28
N PHE A 355 -0.70 3.02 6.91
CA PHE A 355 -0.24 4.02 7.86
C PHE A 355 -1.17 3.90 9.06
N GLN A 356 -0.67 3.46 10.22
CA GLN A 356 -1.50 3.29 11.42
C GLN A 356 -0.86 3.91 12.66
N ARG A 357 -1.68 4.42 13.59
CA ARG A 357 -1.30 4.83 14.97
C ARG A 357 -0.25 5.95 15.08
N GLY A 358 0.17 6.51 13.94
CA GLY A 358 1.16 7.58 13.84
C GLY A 358 0.56 8.89 13.36
N GLU A 359 1.36 9.94 13.45
CA GLU A 359 1.01 11.25 12.92
C GLU A 359 1.11 11.29 11.40
N MET A 360 0.24 12.09 10.78
CA MET A 360 0.24 12.26 9.33
C MET A 360 1.44 13.09 8.86
N ASP A 361 2.45 12.42 8.31
CA ASP A 361 3.48 13.06 7.49
C ASP A 361 2.95 13.29 6.07
N ASN A 362 2.31 14.45 5.86
CA ASN A 362 1.74 14.83 4.58
C ASN A 362 2.79 14.83 3.46
N THR A 363 4.04 15.21 3.75
CA THR A 363 5.12 15.27 2.75
C THR A 363 5.48 13.87 2.27
N ASN A 364 5.65 12.92 3.19
CA ASN A 364 5.93 11.53 2.87
C ASN A 364 4.78 10.89 2.08
N ILE A 365 3.53 11.09 2.51
CA ILE A 365 2.33 10.58 1.83
C ILE A 365 2.25 11.10 0.39
N ILE A 366 2.45 12.40 0.20
CA ILE A 366 2.45 13.03 -1.12
C ILE A 366 3.58 12.47 -2.00
N GLY A 367 4.78 12.28 -1.44
CA GLY A 367 5.89 11.66 -2.16
C GLY A 367 5.56 10.26 -2.68
N HIS A 368 4.92 9.42 -1.85
CA HIS A 368 4.45 8.10 -2.28
C HIS A 368 3.42 8.19 -3.40
N LEU A 369 2.40 9.03 -3.27
CA LEU A 369 1.38 9.22 -4.30
C LEU A 369 1.98 9.65 -5.66
N ARG A 370 2.95 10.57 -5.65
CA ARG A 370 3.66 11.00 -6.87
C ARG A 370 4.44 9.88 -7.52
N SER A 371 5.24 9.14 -6.73
CA SER A 371 6.04 8.04 -7.26
C SER A 371 5.17 6.98 -7.95
N MET A 372 3.96 6.74 -7.42
CA MET A 372 3.00 5.81 -8.00
C MET A 372 2.34 6.35 -9.27
N ALA A 373 1.97 7.64 -9.29
CA ALA A 373 1.43 8.28 -10.49
C ALA A 373 2.47 8.27 -11.63
N LEU A 374 3.71 8.66 -11.36
CA LEU A 374 4.82 8.62 -12.32
C LEU A 374 5.14 7.21 -12.82
N SER A 375 5.07 6.21 -11.93
CA SER A 375 5.31 4.81 -12.30
C SER A 375 4.18 4.25 -13.18
N ALA A 376 2.97 4.80 -13.09
CA ALA A 376 1.85 4.41 -13.93
C ALA A 376 2.01 4.97 -15.36
N ASP A 377 2.45 6.21 -15.51
CA ASP A 377 2.75 6.84 -16.80
C ASP A 377 3.94 6.15 -17.50
N ASN A 378 4.94 5.75 -16.71
CA ASN A 378 6.11 5.04 -17.20
C ASN A 378 5.93 3.52 -17.31
N ALA A 379 4.78 2.93 -16.94
CA ALA A 379 4.57 1.49 -17.06
C ALA A 379 4.59 1.02 -18.52
N GLY A 380 4.16 1.87 -19.47
CA GLY A 380 4.33 1.62 -20.91
C GLY A 380 5.80 1.65 -21.33
N ALA A 381 6.56 2.64 -20.85
CA ALA A 381 8.00 2.78 -21.12
C ALA A 381 8.83 1.66 -20.46
N ARG A 382 8.43 1.19 -19.28
CA ARG A 382 9.09 0.12 -18.52
C ARG A 382 8.71 -1.26 -19.02
N TRP A 383 7.51 -1.47 -19.57
CA TRP A 383 7.22 -2.68 -20.35
C TRP A 383 8.06 -2.71 -21.62
N LEU A 384 8.19 -1.59 -22.34
CA LEU A 384 9.10 -1.47 -23.48
C LEU A 384 10.57 -1.71 -23.08
N SER A 385 11.04 -1.20 -21.94
CA SER A 385 12.43 -1.42 -21.48
C SER A 385 12.64 -2.84 -20.93
N THR A 386 11.68 -3.41 -20.20
CA THR A 386 11.76 -4.78 -19.68
C THR A 386 11.60 -5.81 -20.81
N VAL A 387 10.82 -5.50 -21.85
CA VAL A 387 10.79 -6.28 -23.09
C VAL A 387 12.09 -6.11 -23.84
N LYS A 388 12.71 -4.92 -23.88
CA LYS A 388 14.01 -4.67 -24.53
C LYS A 388 15.19 -5.32 -23.80
N ASP A 389 15.18 -5.33 -22.47
CA ASP A 389 16.20 -5.94 -21.61
C ASP A 389 15.97 -7.46 -21.50
N GLY A 390 14.71 -7.89 -21.48
CA GLY A 390 14.30 -9.28 -21.69
C GLY A 390 14.70 -9.78 -23.07
N PHE A 391 14.58 -8.96 -24.13
CA PHE A 391 15.09 -9.29 -25.45
C PHE A 391 16.61 -9.42 -25.42
N LYS A 392 17.35 -8.57 -24.70
CA LYS A 392 18.81 -8.68 -24.57
C LYS A 392 19.27 -9.92 -23.79
N GLY A 393 18.56 -10.30 -22.73
CA GLY A 393 18.87 -11.49 -21.93
C GLY A 393 18.42 -12.81 -22.57
N VAL A 394 17.31 -12.81 -23.32
CA VAL A 394 16.81 -13.97 -24.06
C VAL A 394 17.58 -14.15 -25.37
N THR A 395 17.98 -13.07 -26.05
CA THR A 395 18.80 -13.18 -27.27
C THR A 395 20.23 -13.62 -27.01
N SER A 396 20.81 -13.40 -25.83
CA SER A 396 22.18 -13.85 -25.54
C SER A 396 22.31 -15.35 -25.27
N VAL A 397 21.21 -16.02 -24.87
CA VAL A 397 21.23 -17.47 -24.56
C VAL A 397 20.41 -18.27 -25.57
N LEU A 398 19.20 -17.83 -25.91
CA LEU A 398 18.32 -18.59 -26.80
C LEU A 398 18.68 -18.42 -28.27
N VAL A 399 19.26 -17.30 -28.72
CA VAL A 399 19.66 -17.17 -30.14
C VAL A 399 20.87 -18.05 -30.46
N PRO A 400 21.93 -18.14 -29.65
CA PRO A 400 22.99 -19.13 -29.87
C PRO A 400 22.48 -20.56 -29.76
N LEU A 401 21.60 -20.87 -28.81
CA LEU A 401 21.02 -22.21 -28.64
C LEU A 401 20.09 -22.60 -29.79
N PHE A 402 19.25 -21.68 -30.28
CA PHE A 402 18.45 -21.87 -31.50
C PHE A 402 19.34 -21.94 -32.73
N ILE A 403 20.35 -21.08 -32.90
CA ILE A 403 21.31 -21.18 -34.02
C ILE A 403 22.11 -22.49 -33.97
N MET A 404 22.31 -23.06 -32.78
CA MET A 404 22.96 -24.35 -32.58
C MET A 404 22.02 -25.54 -32.85
N LEU A 405 20.72 -25.37 -32.64
CA LEU A 405 19.66 -26.35 -32.98
C LEU A 405 19.13 -26.21 -34.41
N LEU A 406 19.32 -25.07 -35.04
CA LEU A 406 18.95 -24.82 -36.41
C LEU A 406 20.03 -25.42 -37.32
N PRO A 407 19.65 -26.21 -38.33
CA PRO A 407 20.62 -26.74 -39.26
C PRO A 407 21.36 -25.60 -39.95
N LYS A 408 22.68 -25.53 -39.78
CA LYS A 408 23.55 -24.50 -40.42
C LYS A 408 23.56 -24.59 -41.95
N CYS A 409 22.91 -25.62 -42.50
CA CYS A 409 22.77 -25.89 -43.92
C CYS A 409 21.37 -25.46 -44.40
N PRO A 410 21.26 -24.59 -45.42
CA PRO A 410 19.97 -24.20 -46.01
C PRO A 410 19.12 -25.39 -46.48
N PHE A 411 19.73 -26.48 -46.94
CA PHE A 411 19.03 -27.70 -47.34
C PHE A 411 18.42 -28.47 -46.17
N CYS A 412 19.11 -28.53 -45.03
CA CYS A 412 18.61 -29.20 -43.83
C CYS A 412 17.46 -28.41 -43.19
N PHE A 413 17.49 -27.07 -43.30
CA PHE A 413 16.39 -26.22 -42.87
C PHE A 413 15.12 -26.47 -43.69
N ALA A 414 15.30 -26.64 -45.00
CA ALA A 414 14.20 -26.91 -45.92
C ALA A 414 13.66 -28.35 -45.78
N ALA A 415 14.53 -29.33 -45.48
CA ALA A 415 14.12 -30.69 -45.10
C ALA A 415 13.39 -30.73 -43.75
N TYR A 416 13.86 -29.95 -42.76
CA TYR A 416 13.23 -29.81 -41.44
C TYR A 416 11.82 -29.21 -41.58
N LEU A 417 11.66 -28.10 -42.30
CA LEU A 417 10.35 -27.50 -42.57
C LEU A 417 9.44 -28.42 -43.42
N SER A 418 10.00 -29.20 -44.34
CA SER A 418 9.24 -30.19 -45.11
C SER A 418 8.75 -31.34 -44.24
N MET A 419 9.56 -31.81 -43.29
CA MET A 419 9.20 -32.86 -42.35
C MET A 419 8.08 -32.41 -41.39
N PHE A 420 8.19 -31.19 -40.84
CA PHE A 420 7.15 -30.62 -39.97
C PHE A 420 5.90 -30.18 -40.74
N GLY A 421 6.04 -29.74 -42.00
CA GLY A 421 4.94 -29.41 -42.89
C GLY A 421 4.12 -30.63 -43.32
N ILE A 422 4.77 -31.78 -43.57
CA ILE A 422 4.11 -33.01 -44.04
C ILE A 422 3.55 -33.84 -42.87
N ALA A 423 4.22 -33.85 -41.71
CA ALA A 423 3.75 -34.59 -40.53
C ALA A 423 2.66 -33.84 -39.72
N GLY A 424 2.66 -32.51 -39.72
CA GLY A 424 1.74 -31.71 -38.90
C GLY A 424 0.38 -31.41 -39.54
N MET A 425 0.24 -31.54 -40.87
CA MET A 425 -0.97 -31.11 -41.59
C MET A 425 -2.18 -32.03 -41.39
N GLN A 426 -1.98 -33.21 -40.80
CA GLN A 426 -3.00 -34.26 -40.67
C GLN A 426 -3.77 -34.19 -39.34
N PHE A 427 -3.30 -33.40 -38.36
CA PHE A 427 -3.79 -33.45 -36.97
C PHE A 427 -4.43 -32.16 -36.45
N MET A 428 -4.63 -31.13 -37.28
CA MET A 428 -5.16 -29.85 -36.80
C MET A 428 -6.54 -29.53 -37.38
N PRO A 429 -7.63 -29.64 -36.60
CA PRO A 429 -8.96 -29.15 -37.00
C PRO A 429 -9.07 -27.61 -37.10
N TYR A 430 -7.95 -26.88 -36.96
CA TYR A 430 -7.86 -25.41 -36.93
C TYR A 430 -7.31 -24.76 -38.21
N VAL A 431 -7.13 -25.51 -39.31
CA VAL A 431 -6.54 -24.98 -40.57
C VAL A 431 -7.27 -23.72 -41.08
N ARG A 432 -8.58 -23.62 -40.84
CA ARG A 432 -9.40 -22.47 -41.27
C ARG A 432 -9.06 -21.17 -40.55
N PHE A 433 -8.56 -21.23 -39.30
CA PHE A 433 -8.18 -20.06 -38.51
C PHE A 433 -6.73 -19.63 -38.75
N ILE A 434 -5.87 -20.56 -39.17
CA ILE A 434 -4.45 -20.32 -39.47
C ILE A 434 -4.26 -19.79 -40.90
N PHE A 435 -5.23 -20.02 -41.80
CA PHE A 435 -5.14 -19.61 -43.20
C PHE A 435 -4.86 -18.11 -43.42
N PRO A 436 -5.49 -17.15 -42.72
CA PRO A 436 -5.15 -15.73 -42.86
C PRO A 436 -3.70 -15.44 -42.48
N LEU A 437 -3.20 -16.11 -41.45
CA LEU A 437 -1.81 -15.98 -41.01
C LEU A 437 -0.83 -16.54 -42.05
N LEU A 438 -1.17 -17.66 -42.70
CA LEU A 438 -0.40 -18.23 -43.80
C LEU A 438 -0.35 -17.29 -45.01
N VAL A 439 -1.48 -16.70 -45.40
CA VAL A 439 -1.53 -15.71 -46.49
C VAL A 439 -0.66 -14.50 -46.18
N VAL A 440 -0.72 -13.98 -44.95
CA VAL A 440 0.15 -12.87 -44.50
C VAL A 440 1.62 -13.27 -44.53
N ALA A 441 1.97 -14.47 -44.07
CA ALA A 441 3.35 -14.96 -44.11
C ALA A 441 3.87 -15.12 -45.55
N MET A 442 3.04 -15.61 -46.47
CA MET A 442 3.36 -15.73 -47.89
C MET A 442 3.52 -14.34 -48.56
N ALA A 443 2.70 -13.35 -48.19
CA ALA A 443 2.85 -11.98 -48.66
C ALA A 443 4.15 -11.33 -48.18
N ILE A 444 4.53 -11.54 -46.91
CA ILE A 444 5.82 -11.08 -46.37
C ILE A 444 6.99 -11.73 -47.12
N ASN A 445 6.92 -13.04 -47.38
CA ASN A 445 7.95 -13.75 -48.14
C ASN A 445 8.08 -13.22 -49.59
N MET A 446 6.95 -12.99 -50.27
CA MET A 446 6.95 -12.37 -51.60
C MET A 446 7.56 -10.95 -51.59
N PHE A 447 7.28 -10.15 -50.57
CA PHE A 447 7.87 -8.81 -50.42
C PHE A 447 9.40 -8.89 -50.19
N ALA A 448 9.86 -9.83 -49.38
CA ALA A 448 11.29 -10.06 -49.16
C ALA A 448 11.99 -10.47 -50.46
N LEU A 449 11.40 -11.41 -51.22
CA LEU A 449 11.92 -11.83 -52.53
C LEU A 449 11.91 -10.70 -53.56
N TYR A 450 10.91 -9.82 -53.54
CA TYR A 450 10.87 -8.62 -54.37
C TYR A 450 12.04 -7.67 -54.05
N ARG A 451 12.26 -7.36 -52.77
CA ARG A 451 13.38 -6.52 -52.31
C ARG A 451 14.74 -7.11 -52.72
N MET A 452 14.90 -8.42 -52.58
CA MET A 452 16.12 -9.11 -53.00
C MET A 452 16.26 -9.17 -54.53
N GLY A 453 15.16 -9.32 -55.26
CA GLY A 453 15.13 -9.30 -56.71
C GLY A 453 15.58 -7.96 -57.29
N VAL A 454 15.20 -6.85 -56.64
CA VAL A 454 15.69 -5.50 -56.97
C VAL A 454 17.20 -5.39 -56.76
N GLN A 455 17.74 -5.96 -55.67
CA GLN A 455 19.18 -5.94 -55.40
C GLN A 455 19.99 -6.82 -56.35
N ARG A 456 19.43 -7.95 -56.81
CA ARG A 456 20.12 -8.95 -57.67
C ARG A 456 19.78 -8.83 -59.15
N ASN A 457 18.99 -7.83 -59.54
CA ASN A 457 18.45 -7.62 -60.89
C ASN A 457 17.85 -8.91 -61.50
N SER A 458 17.11 -9.67 -60.70
CA SER A 458 16.47 -10.91 -61.15
C SER A 458 15.27 -11.28 -60.29
N PHE A 459 14.11 -11.38 -60.93
CA PHE A 459 12.84 -11.73 -60.29
C PHE A 459 12.42 -13.18 -60.48
N PHE A 460 13.30 -14.04 -61.02
CA PHE A 460 12.96 -15.43 -61.29
C PHE A 460 12.52 -16.22 -60.03
N PRO A 461 13.20 -16.10 -58.87
CA PRO A 461 12.72 -16.72 -57.63
C PRO A 461 11.36 -16.17 -57.19
N LEU A 462 11.09 -14.88 -57.41
CA LEU A 462 9.81 -14.26 -57.10
C LEU A 462 8.68 -14.90 -57.93
N TYR A 463 8.86 -15.05 -59.25
CA TYR A 463 7.86 -15.67 -60.12
C TYR A 463 7.51 -17.10 -59.70
N LEU A 464 8.53 -17.92 -59.41
CA LEU A 464 8.31 -19.28 -58.89
C LEU A 464 7.55 -19.27 -57.55
N CYS A 465 7.85 -18.30 -56.68
CA CYS A 465 7.14 -18.14 -55.41
C CYS A 465 5.68 -17.74 -55.60
N VAL A 466 5.38 -16.86 -56.56
CA VAL A 466 3.99 -16.44 -56.86
C VAL A 466 3.19 -17.60 -57.42
N VAL A 467 3.74 -18.32 -58.40
CA VAL A 467 3.06 -19.47 -59.02
C VAL A 467 2.85 -20.59 -58.00
N GLY A 468 3.89 -20.94 -57.23
CA GLY A 468 3.78 -21.94 -56.17
C GLY A 468 2.75 -21.54 -55.10
N SER A 469 2.75 -20.27 -54.68
CA SER A 469 1.77 -19.73 -53.72
C SER A 469 0.34 -19.82 -54.23
N ALA A 470 0.11 -19.43 -55.49
CA ALA A 470 -1.20 -19.49 -56.12
C ALA A 470 -1.74 -20.93 -56.19
N ILE A 471 -0.88 -21.90 -56.55
CA ILE A 471 -1.25 -23.32 -56.60
C ILE A 471 -1.61 -23.84 -55.20
N VAL A 472 -0.79 -23.55 -54.18
CA VAL A 472 -1.05 -24.00 -52.81
C VAL A 472 -2.34 -23.40 -52.24
N VAL A 473 -2.58 -22.10 -52.46
CA VAL A 473 -3.80 -21.43 -51.99
C VAL A 473 -5.04 -21.97 -52.71
N THR A 474 -4.97 -22.14 -54.03
CA THR A 474 -6.11 -22.56 -54.85
C THR A 474 -6.46 -24.02 -54.60
N PHE A 475 -5.48 -24.92 -54.70
CA PHE A 475 -5.71 -26.36 -54.55
C PHE A 475 -5.71 -26.80 -53.08
N GLY A 476 -5.16 -26.02 -52.15
CA GLY A 476 -5.27 -26.29 -50.72
C GLY A 476 -6.66 -26.00 -50.14
N TYR A 477 -7.44 -25.13 -50.79
CA TYR A 477 -8.75 -24.71 -50.29
C TYR A 477 -9.92 -25.16 -51.16
N PHE A 478 -9.83 -25.00 -52.49
CA PHE A 478 -10.98 -25.20 -53.38
C PHE A 478 -11.08 -26.61 -53.95
N MET A 479 -9.96 -27.24 -54.30
CA MET A 479 -9.92 -28.60 -54.88
C MET A 479 -8.67 -29.36 -54.42
N PRO A 480 -8.72 -30.07 -53.27
CA PRO A 480 -7.56 -30.73 -52.68
C PRO A 480 -7.11 -31.93 -53.51
N THR A 481 -6.21 -31.68 -54.46
CA THR A 481 -5.48 -32.73 -55.17
C THR A 481 -4.07 -32.82 -54.61
N LYS A 482 -3.69 -34.02 -54.14
CA LYS A 482 -2.35 -34.26 -53.57
C LYS A 482 -1.24 -33.87 -54.54
N LEU A 483 -1.44 -34.14 -55.84
CA LEU A 483 -0.49 -33.83 -56.90
C LEU A 483 -0.24 -32.32 -57.03
N ALA A 484 -1.30 -31.50 -57.08
CA ALA A 484 -1.15 -30.04 -57.22
C ALA A 484 -0.50 -29.42 -55.99
N LEU A 485 -0.80 -29.92 -54.79
CA LEU A 485 -0.14 -29.47 -53.56
C LEU A 485 1.35 -29.79 -53.55
N ILE A 486 1.74 -30.99 -53.99
CA ILE A 486 3.15 -31.36 -54.14
C ILE A 486 3.83 -30.42 -55.15
N ILE A 487 3.23 -30.20 -56.31
CA ILE A 487 3.76 -29.29 -57.34
C ILE A 487 3.93 -27.87 -56.76
N GLY A 488 2.91 -27.32 -56.12
CA GLY A 488 2.97 -26.00 -55.50
C GLY A 488 4.06 -25.89 -54.44
N LEU A 489 4.18 -26.88 -53.56
CA LEU A 489 5.22 -26.92 -52.53
C LEU A 489 6.62 -27.06 -53.14
N THR A 490 6.80 -27.87 -54.18
CA THR A 490 8.10 -28.01 -54.88
C THR A 490 8.53 -26.71 -55.54
N LEU A 491 7.60 -25.92 -56.10
CA LEU A 491 7.89 -24.61 -56.68
C LEU A 491 8.29 -23.58 -55.61
N LEU A 492 7.59 -23.58 -54.48
CA LEU A 492 7.94 -22.73 -53.32
C LEU A 492 9.32 -23.09 -52.77
N PHE A 493 9.63 -24.39 -52.67
CA PHE A 493 10.94 -24.88 -52.26
C PHE A 493 12.03 -24.45 -53.25
N LEU A 494 11.81 -24.65 -54.55
CA LEU A 494 12.77 -24.29 -55.59
C LEU A 494 13.05 -22.78 -55.61
N SER A 495 12.01 -21.97 -55.41
CA SER A 495 12.13 -20.51 -55.23
C SER A 495 13.04 -20.16 -54.06
N ALA A 496 12.83 -20.78 -52.88
CA ALA A 496 13.64 -20.54 -51.70
C ALA A 496 15.10 -20.97 -51.91
N VAL A 497 15.34 -22.12 -52.54
CA VAL A 497 16.68 -22.63 -52.86
C VAL A 497 17.39 -21.66 -53.81
N LEU A 498 16.73 -21.23 -54.89
CA LEU A 498 17.32 -20.29 -55.85
C LEU A 498 17.64 -18.93 -55.21
N ASN A 499 16.79 -18.46 -54.29
CA ASN A 499 17.05 -17.22 -53.55
C ASN A 499 18.21 -17.38 -52.55
N ALA A 500 18.42 -18.57 -51.99
CA ALA A 500 19.49 -18.85 -51.03
C ALA A 500 20.87 -19.04 -51.68
N LEU A 501 20.95 -19.24 -53.01
CA LEU A 501 22.23 -19.43 -53.70
C LEU A 501 23.13 -18.18 -53.63
N PRO A 502 24.45 -18.34 -53.46
CA PRO A 502 25.41 -17.26 -53.61
C PRO A 502 25.33 -16.64 -55.00
N HIS A 503 25.50 -15.31 -55.08
CA HIS A 503 25.29 -14.53 -56.31
C HIS A 503 26.06 -15.08 -57.53
N HIS A 504 27.30 -15.55 -57.34
CA HIS A 504 28.14 -16.09 -58.40
C HIS A 504 27.64 -17.45 -58.93
N VAL A 505 27.07 -18.30 -58.07
CA VAL A 505 26.50 -19.60 -58.46
C VAL A 505 25.17 -19.39 -59.21
N TYR A 506 24.36 -18.46 -58.74
CA TYR A 506 23.08 -18.10 -59.38
C TYR A 506 23.26 -17.58 -60.81
N LEU A 507 24.23 -16.69 -61.05
CA LEU A 507 24.53 -16.18 -62.39
C LEU A 507 24.98 -17.29 -63.36
N LYS A 508 25.78 -18.25 -62.88
CA LYS A 508 26.24 -19.41 -63.67
C LYS A 508 25.12 -20.39 -64.03
N LEU A 509 24.09 -20.48 -63.18
CA LEU A 509 22.86 -21.24 -63.44
C LEU A 509 21.95 -20.49 -64.41
N LYS A 510 21.78 -19.18 -64.24
CA LYS A 510 20.98 -18.33 -65.13
C LYS A 510 21.51 -18.37 -66.57
N SER A 511 22.84 -18.36 -66.76
CA SER A 511 23.46 -18.46 -68.09
C SER A 511 23.40 -19.84 -68.74
N ARG A 512 22.88 -20.86 -68.04
CA ARG A 512 22.65 -22.21 -68.59
C ARG A 512 21.17 -22.52 -68.85
N ILE A 513 20.26 -21.71 -68.31
CA ILE A 513 18.81 -21.93 -68.34
C ILE A 513 18.09 -20.90 -69.24
N GLY A 514 18.69 -19.72 -69.43
CA GLY A 514 18.33 -18.77 -70.49
C GLY A 514 19.38 -18.79 -71.58
#